data_AF-A0A971G512-F1
#
_entry.id   AF-A0A971G512-F1
#
_cell.length_a   1.000
_cell.length_b   1.000
_cell.length_c   1.000
_cell.angle_alpha   90.00
_cell.angle_beta   90.00
_cell.angle_gamma   90.00
#
_symmetry.space_group_name_H-M   'P 1'
#
loop_
_entity.id
_entity.type
_entity.pdbx_description
1 polymer ?
#
loop_
_entity_poly.entity_id
_entity_poly.type
_entity_poly.pdbx_seq_one_letter_code
_entity_poly.pdbx_strand_id
1 'polypeptide(L)'
;MKNRFLYLVLVWFACFLFMKDGQAQTCYVQISSGTLNIRDSPGFNGEIIGRLYPDDTVEYMDSKNGWTLVKAEIEAGQGWVKSEYLTTGHAATGSYVNDSGGRLRVRKSAGGQEVVRFVKAGKTVAVQSWVTDKAGNAWAFVGDGYVRGDCISPAE
;
A
#
# COMPACT_ATOMS: atom_id res chain seq x y z
N MET A 1 -26.94 40.32 -25.76
CA MET A 1 -25.76 39.51 -25.40
C MET A 1 -25.73 39.33 -23.89
N LYS A 2 -26.14 38.17 -23.39
CA LYS A 2 -25.84 37.66 -22.03
C LYS A 2 -26.48 36.28 -21.91
N ASN A 3 -25.72 35.33 -21.37
CA ASN A 3 -26.14 33.99 -20.96
C ASN A 3 -26.06 32.88 -22.02
N ARG A 4 -24.83 32.62 -22.50
CA ARG A 4 -24.42 31.28 -22.98
C ARG A 4 -23.32 30.66 -22.11
N PHE A 5 -23.09 31.22 -20.92
CA PHE A 5 -22.01 30.82 -20.00
C PHE A 5 -22.48 29.94 -18.82
N LEU A 6 -23.78 29.60 -18.76
CA LEU A 6 -24.38 28.88 -17.62
C LEU A 6 -24.51 27.36 -17.81
N TYR A 7 -23.95 26.78 -18.88
CA TYR A 7 -23.97 25.33 -19.10
C TYR A 7 -22.57 24.67 -19.07
N LEU A 8 -21.48 25.45 -19.06
CA LEU A 8 -20.11 24.90 -19.07
C LEU A 8 -19.49 24.70 -17.69
N VAL A 9 -20.12 25.20 -16.61
CA VAL A 9 -19.62 25.02 -15.23
C VAL A 9 -20.25 23.80 -14.54
N LEU A 10 -21.43 23.36 -14.98
CA LEU A 10 -22.15 22.22 -14.38
C LEU A 10 -21.66 20.84 -14.85
N VAL A 11 -20.95 20.76 -15.99
CA VAL A 11 -20.30 19.52 -16.45
C VAL A 11 -18.88 19.38 -15.89
N TRP A 12 -18.28 20.47 -15.42
CA TRP A 12 -16.96 20.43 -14.79
C TRP A 12 -17.02 19.96 -13.32
N PHE A 13 -18.10 20.31 -12.61
CA PHE A 13 -18.30 19.87 -11.22
C PHE A 13 -18.87 18.45 -11.10
N ALA A 14 -19.48 17.91 -12.16
CA ALA A 14 -20.03 16.56 -12.18
C ALA A 14 -19.05 15.47 -12.65
N CYS A 15 -17.85 15.85 -13.13
CA CYS A 15 -16.80 14.89 -13.50
C CYS A 15 -15.73 14.70 -12.41
N PHE A 16 -15.78 15.50 -11.34
CA PHE A 16 -14.86 15.38 -10.19
C PHE A 16 -15.49 14.67 -8.98
N LEU A 17 -16.76 14.29 -9.09
CA LEU A 17 -17.45 13.50 -8.09
C LEU A 17 -17.50 12.06 -8.60
N PHE A 18 -16.89 11.14 -7.86
CA PHE A 18 -16.78 9.69 -8.11
C PHE A 18 -15.59 9.20 -8.95
N MET A 19 -14.42 9.81 -8.80
CA MET A 19 -13.24 8.95 -8.62
C MET A 19 -13.28 8.52 -7.16
N LYS A 20 -13.87 7.34 -6.89
CA LYS A 20 -13.58 6.65 -5.62
C LYS A 20 -12.08 6.40 -5.68
N ASP A 21 -11.30 7.12 -4.88
CA ASP A 21 -9.95 6.70 -4.56
C ASP A 21 -10.09 5.30 -3.97
N GLY A 22 -9.91 4.28 -4.82
CA GLY A 22 -9.67 2.92 -4.40
C GLY A 22 -8.39 3.00 -3.61
N GLN A 23 -8.48 2.90 -2.29
CA GLN A 23 -7.29 2.87 -1.46
C GLN A 23 -6.42 1.72 -1.96
N ALA A 24 -5.27 2.07 -2.54
CA ALA A 24 -4.22 1.14 -2.91
C ALA A 24 -3.84 0.33 -1.66
N GLN A 25 -4.34 -0.90 -1.55
CA GLN A 25 -4.04 -1.77 -0.43
C GLN A 25 -2.76 -2.54 -0.78
N THR A 26 -1.65 -2.20 -0.11
CA THR A 26 -0.40 -2.92 -0.29
C THR A 26 -0.50 -4.34 0.29
N CYS A 27 -0.06 -5.32 -0.48
CA CYS A 27 0.09 -6.71 -0.09
C CYS A 27 1.56 -7.12 -0.16
N TYR A 28 1.93 -8.09 0.67
CA TYR A 28 3.25 -8.71 0.75
C TYR A 28 3.18 -10.13 0.24
N VAL A 29 4.21 -10.54 -0.49
CA VAL A 29 4.38 -11.93 -0.89
C VAL A 29 4.93 -12.73 0.29
N GLN A 30 4.16 -13.72 0.75
CA GLN A 30 4.55 -14.65 1.82
C GLN A 30 4.74 -16.05 1.25
N ILE A 31 5.97 -16.32 0.81
CA ILE A 31 6.43 -17.64 0.37
C ILE A 31 7.74 -17.96 1.10
N SER A 32 7.90 -19.19 1.57
CA SER A 32 9.09 -19.61 2.34
C SER A 32 10.35 -19.79 1.49
N SER A 33 10.17 -20.15 0.21
CA SER A 33 11.25 -20.20 -0.79
C SER A 33 10.66 -20.23 -2.21
N GLY A 34 11.48 -19.90 -3.21
CA GLY A 34 11.09 -19.93 -4.62
C GLY A 34 10.52 -18.59 -5.12
N THR A 35 9.55 -18.66 -6.03
CA THR A 35 8.91 -17.49 -6.63
C THR A 35 7.41 -17.71 -6.76
N LEU A 36 6.65 -16.62 -6.67
CA LEU A 36 5.21 -16.59 -6.93
C LEU A 36 4.97 -16.15 -8.38
N ASN A 37 4.29 -16.98 -9.17
CA ASN A 37 4.01 -16.65 -10.57
C ASN A 37 2.87 -15.63 -10.68
N ILE A 38 3.09 -14.57 -11.46
CA ILE A 38 2.05 -13.66 -11.94
C ILE A 38 1.53 -14.18 -13.27
N ARG A 39 0.21 -14.28 -13.39
CA ARG A 39 -0.48 -14.79 -14.59
C ARG A 39 -1.37 -13.74 -15.25
N ASP A 40 -1.60 -13.89 -16.54
CA ASP A 40 -2.50 -13.01 -17.31
C ASP A 40 -3.98 -13.15 -16.93
N SER A 41 -4.36 -14.29 -16.38
CA SER A 41 -5.73 -14.65 -16.05
C SER A 41 -5.79 -15.48 -14.75
N PRO A 42 -6.91 -15.44 -14.01
CA PRO A 42 -7.05 -16.18 -12.77
C PRO A 42 -7.21 -17.67 -13.07
N GLY A 43 -6.18 -18.46 -12.75
CA GLY A 43 -6.21 -19.91 -12.90
C GLY A 43 -4.86 -20.49 -13.29
N PHE A 44 -4.73 -21.82 -13.18
CA PHE A 44 -3.51 -22.53 -13.56
C PHE A 44 -3.26 -22.58 -15.07
N ASN A 45 -4.30 -22.31 -15.87
CA ASN A 45 -4.24 -22.27 -17.34
C ASN A 45 -3.80 -20.89 -17.89
N GLY A 46 -3.73 -19.86 -17.05
CA GLY A 46 -3.25 -18.55 -17.49
C GLY A 46 -1.76 -18.56 -17.79
N GLU A 47 -1.30 -17.75 -18.73
CA GLU A 47 0.11 -17.65 -19.07
C GLU A 47 0.89 -16.94 -17.96
N ILE A 48 2.12 -17.39 -17.71
CA ILE A 48 3.00 -16.76 -16.72
C ILE A 48 3.64 -15.54 -17.37
N ILE A 49 3.27 -14.35 -16.89
CA ILE A 49 3.71 -13.04 -17.42
C ILE A 49 4.71 -12.34 -16.51
N GLY A 50 4.99 -12.92 -15.33
CA GLY A 50 5.91 -12.35 -14.36
C GLY A 50 6.12 -13.25 -13.16
N ARG A 51 7.02 -12.82 -12.27
CA ARG A 51 7.32 -13.50 -11.01
C ARG A 51 7.54 -12.49 -9.90
N LEU A 52 7.14 -12.86 -8.70
CA LEU A 52 7.44 -12.15 -7.46
C LEU A 52 8.31 -13.03 -6.57
N TYR A 53 9.10 -12.38 -5.75
CA TYR A 53 10.02 -12.95 -4.78
C TYR A 53 9.45 -12.81 -3.36
N PRO A 54 9.99 -13.54 -2.36
CA PRO A 54 9.62 -13.32 -0.97
C PRO A 54 9.74 -11.85 -0.59
N ASP A 55 8.78 -11.35 0.19
CA ASP A 55 8.69 -9.98 0.69
C ASP A 55 8.49 -8.87 -0.37
N ASP A 56 8.33 -9.23 -1.65
CA ASP A 56 7.92 -8.27 -2.67
C ASP A 56 6.58 -7.62 -2.28
N THR A 57 6.48 -6.32 -2.57
CA THR A 57 5.27 -5.54 -2.34
C THR A 57 4.50 -5.35 -3.64
N VAL A 58 3.20 -5.60 -3.57
CA VAL A 58 2.28 -5.39 -4.70
C VAL A 58 1.05 -4.63 -4.25
N GLU A 59 0.36 -3.98 -5.20
CA GLU A 59 -0.89 -3.28 -4.91
C GLU A 59 -2.07 -4.20 -5.21
N TYR A 60 -2.93 -4.46 -4.22
CA TYR A 60 -4.19 -5.15 -4.43
C TYR A 60 -5.10 -4.31 -5.32
N MET A 61 -5.66 -4.93 -6.35
CA MET A 61 -6.64 -4.32 -7.24
C MET A 61 -8.00 -5.00 -7.14
N ASP A 62 -8.03 -6.34 -7.20
CA ASP A 62 -9.27 -7.13 -7.14
C ASP A 62 -9.00 -8.57 -6.69
N SER A 63 -10.05 -9.33 -6.38
CA SER A 63 -9.96 -10.76 -6.11
C SER A 63 -11.09 -11.57 -6.72
N LYS A 64 -10.75 -12.78 -7.18
CA LYS A 64 -11.69 -13.69 -7.84
C LYS A 64 -11.24 -15.14 -7.65
N ASN A 65 -12.11 -15.98 -7.09
CA ASN A 65 -11.92 -17.43 -7.01
C ASN A 65 -10.57 -17.88 -6.42
N GLY A 66 -10.09 -17.20 -5.36
CA GLY A 66 -8.79 -17.50 -4.73
C GLY A 66 -7.56 -16.98 -5.48
N TRP A 67 -7.77 -16.10 -6.47
CA TRP A 67 -6.74 -15.32 -7.14
C TRP A 67 -6.94 -13.84 -6.83
N THR A 68 -5.84 -13.11 -6.75
CA THR A 68 -5.81 -11.67 -6.54
C THR A 68 -5.18 -11.01 -7.76
N LEU A 69 -5.88 -10.03 -8.34
CA LEU A 69 -5.30 -9.13 -9.32
C LEU A 69 -4.46 -8.11 -8.57
N VAL A 70 -3.18 -8.02 -8.94
CA VAL A 70 -2.23 -7.11 -8.32
C VAL A 70 -1.54 -6.25 -9.37
N LYS A 71 -1.21 -5.02 -8.98
CA LYS A 71 -0.25 -4.19 -9.70
C LYS A 71 1.15 -4.52 -9.23
N ALA A 72 2.04 -4.77 -10.17
CA ALA A 72 3.43 -5.15 -9.90
C ALA A 72 4.36 -4.52 -10.94
N GLU A 73 5.65 -4.43 -10.64
CA GLU A 73 6.68 -3.91 -11.54
C GLU A 73 7.05 -4.96 -12.62
N ILE A 74 6.09 -5.31 -13.46
CA ILE A 74 6.25 -6.17 -14.63
C ILE A 74 5.90 -5.41 -15.92
N GLU A 75 6.30 -5.93 -17.08
CA GLU A 75 6.01 -5.29 -18.38
C GLU A 75 4.51 -5.03 -18.60
N ALA A 76 3.65 -5.96 -18.19
CA ALA A 76 2.19 -5.82 -18.29
C ALA A 76 1.57 -4.87 -17.23
N GLY A 77 2.34 -4.42 -16.23
CA GLY A 77 1.92 -3.54 -15.13
C GLY A 77 0.98 -4.15 -14.09
N GLN A 78 0.25 -5.23 -14.41
CA GLN A 78 -0.64 -5.93 -13.49
C GLN A 78 -0.80 -7.41 -13.88
N GLY A 79 -1.23 -8.24 -12.94
CA GLY A 79 -1.58 -9.63 -13.20
C GLY A 79 -2.13 -10.38 -11.99
N TRP A 80 -2.50 -11.63 -12.20
CA TRP A 80 -3.15 -12.48 -11.21
C TRP A 80 -2.14 -13.35 -10.48
N VAL A 81 -2.23 -13.36 -9.15
CA VAL A 81 -1.46 -14.25 -8.29
C VAL A 81 -2.38 -15.03 -7.36
N LYS A 82 -1.92 -16.16 -6.84
CA LYS A 82 -2.68 -16.94 -5.86
C LYS A 82 -2.82 -16.16 -4.55
N SER A 83 -4.06 -15.93 -4.11
CA SER A 83 -4.35 -15.08 -2.95
C SER A 83 -3.74 -15.59 -1.65
N GLU A 84 -3.58 -16.91 -1.52
CA GLU A 84 -3.00 -17.56 -0.33
C GLU A 84 -1.54 -17.16 -0.04
N TYR A 85 -0.84 -16.66 -1.05
CA TYR A 85 0.55 -16.19 -0.92
C TYR A 85 0.66 -14.68 -0.77
N LEU A 86 -0.47 -13.97 -0.69
CA LEU A 86 -0.51 -12.56 -0.36
C LEU A 86 -1.01 -12.37 1.06
N THR A 87 -0.32 -11.53 1.80
CA THR A 87 -0.81 -11.02 3.08
C THR A 87 -0.92 -9.51 3.03
N THR A 88 -1.94 -8.96 3.68
CA THR A 88 -2.04 -7.52 3.95
C THR A 88 -1.30 -7.13 5.23
N GLY A 89 -0.80 -8.10 5.97
CA GLY A 89 0.04 -7.89 7.15
C GLY A 89 1.32 -8.70 7.00
N HIS A 90 2.44 -8.01 6.78
CA HIS A 90 3.72 -8.61 7.10
C HIS A 90 3.75 -8.79 8.63
N ALA A 91 4.27 -9.91 9.13
CA ALA A 91 4.26 -10.19 10.57
C ALA A 91 4.90 -9.01 11.31
N ALA A 92 4.23 -8.53 12.37
CA ALA A 92 4.81 -7.47 13.18
C ALA A 92 6.12 -7.96 13.80
N THR A 93 7.21 -7.26 13.54
CA THR A 93 8.53 -7.51 14.14
C THR A 93 8.62 -6.90 15.54
N GLY A 94 7.70 -6.00 15.89
CA GLY A 94 7.56 -5.50 17.25
C GLY A 94 6.39 -4.53 17.41
N SER A 95 6.04 -4.24 18.67
CA SER A 95 5.12 -3.17 19.04
C SER A 95 5.93 -1.96 19.44
N TYR A 96 5.57 -0.78 18.93
CA TYR A 96 6.28 0.47 19.20
C TYR A 96 5.28 1.56 19.60
N VAL A 97 5.64 2.41 20.54
CA VAL A 97 4.83 3.53 21.00
C VAL A 97 5.24 4.83 20.30
N ASN A 98 4.28 5.66 19.94
CA ASN A 98 4.55 7.02 19.47
C ASN A 98 4.98 7.91 20.66
N ASP A 99 6.24 8.32 20.67
CA ASP A 99 6.88 9.16 21.70
C ASP A 99 7.10 10.62 21.26
N SER A 100 6.63 11.00 20.07
CA SER A 100 6.78 12.37 19.52
C SER A 100 6.09 13.49 20.33
N GLY A 101 5.42 13.18 21.45
CA GLY A 101 4.67 14.13 22.26
C GLY A 101 3.38 14.65 21.59
N GLY A 102 3.09 14.25 20.35
CA GLY A 102 1.96 14.76 19.57
C GLY A 102 1.34 13.73 18.62
N ARG A 103 0.81 14.24 17.49
CA ARG A 103 0.25 13.39 16.43
C ARG A 103 1.34 13.00 15.45
N LEU A 104 1.73 11.73 15.47
CA LEU A 104 2.63 11.14 14.48
C LEU A 104 1.86 10.87 13.18
N ARG A 105 2.47 11.20 12.05
CA ARG A 105 1.91 10.99 10.71
C ARG A 105 2.31 9.61 10.21
N VAL A 106 1.32 8.80 9.82
CA VAL A 106 1.53 7.60 9.00
C VAL A 106 1.45 8.05 7.55
N ARG A 107 2.54 7.89 6.80
CA ARG A 107 2.68 8.40 5.43
C ARG A 107 2.57 7.28 4.40
N LYS A 108 2.10 7.59 3.18
CA LYS A 108 2.02 6.57 2.12
C LYS A 108 3.38 6.01 1.70
N SER A 109 4.45 6.79 1.84
CA SER A 109 5.81 6.38 1.52
C SER A 109 6.83 6.92 2.52
N ALA A 110 7.96 6.21 2.65
CA ALA A 110 9.11 6.68 3.42
C ALA A 110 9.66 7.98 2.80
N GLY A 111 9.76 9.04 3.60
CA GLY A 111 10.18 10.38 3.15
C GLY A 111 9.11 11.17 2.38
N GLY A 112 7.96 10.57 2.04
CA GLY A 112 6.85 11.23 1.35
C GLY A 112 6.11 12.23 2.24
N GLN A 113 5.19 13.04 1.69
CA GLN A 113 4.40 14.01 2.47
C GLN A 113 2.93 13.62 2.63
N GLU A 114 2.45 12.67 1.81
CA GLU A 114 1.06 12.23 1.83
C GLU A 114 0.75 11.43 3.09
N VAL A 115 -0.26 11.85 3.85
CA VAL A 115 -0.62 11.27 5.16
C VAL A 115 -1.85 10.39 5.01
N VAL A 116 -1.73 9.13 5.44
CA VAL A 116 -2.83 8.15 5.49
C VAL A 116 -3.68 8.36 6.74
N ARG A 117 -3.03 8.43 7.91
CA ARG A 117 -3.68 8.68 9.20
C ARG A 117 -2.70 9.25 10.24
N PHE A 118 -3.23 9.57 11.41
CA PHE A 118 -2.45 10.04 12.56
C PHE A 118 -2.49 9.03 13.72
N VAL A 119 -1.36 8.89 14.40
CA VAL A 119 -1.21 8.14 15.66
C VAL A 119 -1.04 9.16 16.79
N LYS A 120 -1.86 9.08 17.84
CA LYS A 120 -1.73 9.97 19.01
C LYS A 120 -0.53 9.56 19.88
N ALA A 121 0.03 10.49 20.63
CA ALA A 121 1.10 10.21 21.60
C ALA A 121 0.67 9.10 22.57
N GLY A 122 1.61 8.22 22.92
CA GLY A 122 1.37 7.08 23.79
C GLY A 122 0.55 5.93 23.17
N LYS A 123 0.14 6.04 21.90
CA LYS A 123 -0.49 4.91 21.18
C LYS A 123 0.55 4.07 20.49
N THR A 124 0.28 2.77 20.44
CA THR A 124 1.15 1.78 19.83
C THR A 124 0.84 1.58 18.35
N VAL A 125 1.87 1.19 17.61
CA VAL A 125 1.82 0.71 16.23
C VAL A 125 2.58 -0.61 16.15
N ALA A 126 2.06 -1.54 15.36
CA ALA A 126 2.77 -2.75 15.02
C ALA A 126 3.74 -2.43 13.88
N VAL A 127 5.04 -2.48 14.16
CA VAL A 127 6.07 -2.31 13.12
C VAL A 127 6.29 -3.65 12.45
N GLN A 128 6.28 -3.65 11.13
CA GLN A 128 6.43 -4.85 10.31
C GLN A 128 7.79 -4.89 9.64
N SER A 129 8.26 -3.77 9.08
CA SER A 129 9.59 -3.68 8.47
C SER A 129 10.21 -2.29 8.62
N TRP A 130 11.50 -2.18 8.36
CA TRP A 130 12.25 -0.94 8.39
C TRP A 130 12.84 -0.63 7.01
N VAL A 131 12.75 0.62 6.60
CA VAL A 131 13.36 1.12 5.37
C VAL A 131 14.12 2.41 5.64
N THR A 132 15.10 2.71 4.79
CA THR A 132 15.86 3.97 4.84
C THR A 132 15.50 4.81 3.61
N ASP A 133 15.15 6.07 3.82
CA ASP A 133 14.86 6.99 2.72
C ASP A 133 16.15 7.51 2.03
N LYS A 134 15.99 8.25 0.94
CA LYS A 134 17.11 8.85 0.19
C LYS A 134 17.94 9.85 1.01
N ALA A 135 17.39 10.36 2.11
CA ALA A 135 18.07 11.28 3.02
C ALA A 135 18.73 10.56 4.21
N GLY A 136 18.67 9.22 4.26
CA GLY A 136 19.29 8.42 5.31
C GLY A 136 18.44 8.29 6.57
N ASN A 137 17.17 8.73 6.57
CA ASN A 137 16.31 8.58 7.73
C ASN A 137 15.68 7.18 7.75
N ALA A 138 15.57 6.60 8.94
CA ALA A 138 14.86 5.35 9.17
C ALA A 138 13.34 5.58 9.22
N TRP A 139 12.60 4.69 8.56
CA TRP A 139 11.14 4.67 8.53
C TRP A 139 10.64 3.27 8.82
N ALA A 140 9.64 3.16 9.70
CA ALA A 140 8.99 1.91 10.04
C ALA A 140 7.70 1.76 9.24
N PHE A 141 7.54 0.63 8.56
CA PHE A 141 6.28 0.25 7.95
C PHE A 141 5.34 -0.37 8.98
N VAL A 142 4.09 0.09 9.03
CA VAL A 142 3.11 -0.26 10.07
C VAL A 142 1.82 -0.88 9.53
N GLY A 143 1.89 -1.52 8.35
CA GLY A 143 0.75 -2.20 7.69
C GLY A 143 0.01 -1.34 6.67
N ASP A 144 -0.20 -0.06 6.98
CA ASP A 144 -0.95 0.88 6.13
C ASP A 144 -0.15 2.14 5.74
N GLY A 145 1.14 2.16 6.07
CA GLY A 145 2.06 3.22 5.70
C GLY A 145 3.32 3.24 6.55
N TYR A 146 4.03 4.37 6.48
CA TYR A 146 5.34 4.55 7.07
C TYR A 146 5.30 5.64 8.15
N VAL A 147 5.89 5.35 9.31
CA VAL A 147 6.14 6.32 10.37
C VAL A 147 7.63 6.59 10.51
N ARG A 148 7.99 7.78 10.99
CA ARG A 148 9.39 8.16 11.19
C ARG A 148 9.96 7.39 12.37
N GLY A 149 11.13 6.77 12.18
CA GLY A 149 11.74 5.89 13.17
C GLY A 149 12.18 6.58 14.46
N ASP A 150 12.57 7.84 14.37
CA ASP A 150 12.96 8.69 15.51
C ASP A 150 11.77 9.21 16.35
N CYS A 151 10.54 8.85 15.97
CA CYS A 151 9.30 9.24 16.63
C CYS A 151 8.58 8.04 17.28
N ILE A 152 9.23 6.89 17.31
CA ILE A 152 8.72 5.67 17.93
C ILE A 152 9.81 4.96 18.74
N SER A 153 9.40 4.33 19.83
CA SER A 153 10.28 3.50 20.67
C SER A 153 9.60 2.16 20.96
N PRO A 154 10.36 1.08 21.24
CA PRO A 154 9.78 -0.22 21.59
C PRO A 154 8.78 -0.08 22.73
N ALA A 155 7.60 -0.67 22.58
CA ALA A 155 6.63 -0.75 23.66
C ALA A 155 7.11 -1.79 24.69
N GLU A 156 7.03 -1.43 25.98
CA GLU A 156 7.23 -2.37 27.10
C GLU A 156 6.11 -3.43 27.17
#